data_AF-H2FT86-F1
#
_entry.id   AF-H2FT86-F1
#
_cell.length_a   1.000
_cell.length_b   1.000
_cell.length_c   1.000
_cell.angle_alpha   90.00
_cell.angle_beta   90.00
_cell.angle_gamma   90.00
#
_symmetry.space_group_name_H-M   'P 1'
#
loop_
_entity.id
_entity.type
_entity.pdbx_description
1 polymer ?
#
loop_
_entity_poly.entity_id
_entity_poly.type
_entity_poly.pdbx_seq_one_letter_code
_entity_poly.pdbx_strand_id
1 'polypeptide(L)'
;MNTALNSGRRWFSKEWLIAQKSLIALFLLIAVVSVLNPNFFTVDNLLNILRQTSVNAIIAVGMTLVILTAGIDLSVGSVLALCGAFAASMVSMELSIFITLPAVLLAGFALGGVSGVIVAKGRVQAFIATLVTMTLLRGVTMVYTDGRPISTGFTDTADLFAWFGTGYVFGIPVPVWLMGLTFLGAWYLLNHTRFGRYIYAVGGNEAAARLSGINVARVKMGVYAICGMLSALAAIIVTSRLSSAQPTAGTSYELDAIAAVVLGGTSLAGGRGAIMGTLIGALIIGFLNNALNLLDVSSYYQMIAKASVILLAVLVDNKNK
;
A
#
# COMPACT_ATOMS: atom_id res chain seq x y z
N MET A 1 -0.75 24.07 39.69
CA MET A 1 -0.04 23.31 40.73
C MET A 1 -0.89 22.08 41.01
N ASN A 2 -0.52 20.82 40.73
CA ASN A 2 0.75 20.12 40.55
C ASN A 2 0.61 19.15 39.34
N THR A 3 1.42 19.26 38.29
CA THR A 3 2.65 18.47 38.07
C THR A 3 2.51 16.95 38.23
N ALA A 4 2.55 16.29 37.07
CA ALA A 4 3.25 15.04 36.78
C ALA A 4 3.20 13.91 37.82
N LEU A 5 2.34 12.91 37.57
CA LEU A 5 2.55 11.55 38.04
C LEU A 5 2.75 10.64 36.83
N ASN A 6 4.00 10.60 36.40
CA ASN A 6 4.75 9.41 36.00
C ASN A 6 3.89 8.14 35.83
N SER A 7 3.24 7.97 34.67
CA SER A 7 2.78 6.64 34.25
C SER A 7 4.02 5.88 33.80
N GLY A 8 4.72 5.26 34.76
CA GLY A 8 5.78 4.31 34.47
C GLY A 8 5.20 3.24 33.55
N ARG A 9 5.43 3.36 32.24
CA ARG A 9 5.19 2.28 31.28
C ARG A 9 6.03 1.12 31.77
N ARG A 10 5.43 0.17 32.49
CA ARG A 10 6.08 -1.08 32.83
C ARG A 10 6.34 -1.80 31.52
N TRP A 11 7.57 -1.72 31.03
CA TRP A 11 8.01 -2.51 29.89
C TRP A 11 7.73 -3.98 30.24
N PHE A 12 7.20 -4.74 29.27
CA PHE A 12 6.80 -6.16 29.44
C PHE A 12 5.56 -6.45 30.31
N SER A 13 4.69 -5.47 30.59
CA SER A 13 3.35 -5.78 31.11
C SER A 13 2.50 -6.52 30.05
N LYS A 14 1.48 -7.28 30.48
CA LYS A 14 0.53 -7.94 29.55
C LYS A 14 -0.08 -6.94 28.55
N GLU A 15 -0.44 -5.76 29.02
CA GLU A 15 -0.97 -4.66 28.21
C GLU A 15 0.05 -4.14 27.18
N TRP A 16 1.33 -4.03 27.58
CA TRP A 16 2.42 -3.62 26.68
C TRP A 16 2.68 -4.68 25.60
N LEU A 17 2.67 -5.97 25.95
CA LEU A 17 2.83 -7.06 24.99
C LEU A 17 1.69 -7.11 23.97
N ILE A 18 0.44 -6.91 24.42
CA ILE A 18 -0.72 -6.83 23.53
C ILE A 18 -0.61 -5.62 22.59
N ALA A 19 -0.12 -4.48 23.09
CA ALA A 19 0.09 -3.28 22.29
C ALA A 19 1.20 -3.43 21.23
N GLN A 20 2.15 -4.36 21.41
CA GLN A 20 3.27 -4.60 20.49
C GLN A 20 3.15 -5.90 19.69
N LYS A 21 1.97 -6.53 19.65
CA LYS A 21 1.75 -7.84 19.00
C LYS A 21 2.29 -7.95 17.57
N SER A 22 2.16 -6.89 16.76
CA SER A 22 2.67 -6.87 15.38
C SER A 22 4.20 -6.86 15.35
N LEU A 23 4.85 -6.08 16.22
CA LEU A 23 6.31 -6.12 16.38
C LEU A 23 6.79 -7.47 16.91
N ILE A 24 6.08 -8.07 17.87
CA ILE A 24 6.43 -9.41 18.38
C ILE A 24 6.34 -10.45 17.26
N ALA A 25 5.28 -10.41 16.45
CA ALA A 25 5.15 -11.29 15.29
C ALA A 25 6.28 -11.08 14.27
N LEU A 26 6.67 -9.82 14.02
CA LEU A 26 7.81 -9.48 13.17
C LEU A 26 9.11 -10.09 13.69
N PHE A 27 9.42 -9.87 14.98
CA PHE A 27 10.65 -10.36 15.60
C PHE A 27 10.70 -11.89 15.64
N LEU A 28 9.56 -12.55 15.91
CA LEU A 28 9.49 -14.00 15.91
C LEU A 28 9.73 -14.58 14.52
N LEU A 29 9.12 -13.99 13.49
CA LEU A 29 9.36 -14.37 12.10
C LEU A 29 10.83 -14.20 11.71
N ILE A 30 11.42 -13.04 12.02
CA ILE A 30 12.84 -12.74 11.77
C ILE A 30 13.73 -13.78 12.47
N ALA A 31 13.46 -14.08 13.75
CA ALA A 31 14.24 -15.03 14.52
C ALA A 31 14.23 -16.43 13.89
N VAL A 32 13.05 -16.96 13.55
CA VAL A 32 12.92 -18.28 12.92
C VAL A 32 13.68 -18.33 11.59
N VAL A 33 13.50 -17.35 10.73
CA VAL A 33 14.08 -17.38 9.37
C VAL A 33 15.58 -17.15 9.40
N SER A 34 16.07 -16.31 10.33
CA SER A 34 17.51 -16.09 10.49
C SER A 34 18.29 -17.34 10.89
N VAL A 35 17.66 -18.25 11.64
CA VAL A 35 18.25 -19.55 12.00
C VAL A 35 18.22 -20.50 10.80
N LEU A 36 17.16 -20.44 9.98
CA LEU A 36 16.98 -21.32 8.83
C LEU A 36 17.82 -20.92 7.62
N ASN A 37 18.17 -19.63 7.46
CA ASN A 37 18.94 -19.16 6.33
C ASN A 37 20.06 -18.17 6.76
N PRO A 38 21.35 -18.55 6.63
CA PRO A 38 22.47 -17.70 7.05
C PRO A 38 22.60 -16.42 6.20
N ASN A 39 22.03 -16.40 4.99
CA ASN A 39 22.06 -15.22 4.11
C ASN A 39 20.97 -14.19 4.44
N PHE A 40 20.08 -14.47 5.39
CA PHE A 40 18.92 -13.63 5.69
C PHE A 40 19.30 -12.19 6.06
N PHE A 41 20.35 -12.01 6.87
CA PHE A 41 20.82 -10.69 7.32
C PHE A 41 21.93 -10.08 6.44
N THR A 42 22.16 -10.63 5.24
CA THR A 42 23.05 -9.97 4.28
C THR A 42 22.48 -8.62 3.87
N VAL A 43 23.36 -7.63 3.65
CA VAL A 43 22.95 -6.28 3.22
C VAL A 43 22.14 -6.35 1.93
N ASP A 44 22.57 -7.18 0.96
CA ASP A 44 21.86 -7.35 -0.30
C ASP A 44 20.46 -7.91 -0.11
N ASN A 45 20.27 -8.90 0.76
CA ASN A 45 18.94 -9.43 1.06
C ASN A 45 18.06 -8.37 1.75
N LEU A 46 18.60 -7.63 2.72
CA LEU A 46 17.85 -6.54 3.37
C LEU A 46 17.43 -5.45 2.39
N LEU A 47 18.32 -5.02 1.49
CA LEU A 47 17.99 -4.05 0.46
C LEU A 47 16.96 -4.59 -0.54
N ASN A 48 17.02 -5.89 -0.87
CA ASN A 48 16.04 -6.55 -1.71
C ASN A 48 14.66 -6.65 -1.03
N ILE A 49 14.61 -7.02 0.26
CA ILE A 49 13.39 -7.00 1.08
C ILE A 49 12.75 -5.63 1.04
N LEU A 50 13.52 -4.57 1.36
CA LEU A 50 13.01 -3.21 1.40
C LEU A 50 12.51 -2.77 0.02
N ARG A 51 13.24 -3.08 -1.06
CA ARG A 51 12.82 -2.77 -2.43
C ARG A 51 11.51 -3.44 -2.80
N GLN A 52 11.35 -4.73 -2.53
CA GLN A 52 10.12 -5.47 -2.83
C GLN A 52 8.95 -4.98 -1.98
N THR A 53 9.19 -4.73 -0.70
CA THR A 53 8.18 -4.25 0.26
C THR A 53 7.70 -2.85 -0.09
N SER A 54 8.58 -2.00 -0.63
CA SER A 54 8.26 -0.60 -0.97
C SER A 54 7.02 -0.45 -1.83
N VAL A 55 6.84 -1.32 -2.82
CA VAL A 55 5.69 -1.28 -3.74
C VAL A 55 4.38 -1.46 -2.98
N ASN A 56 4.26 -2.55 -2.22
CA ASN A 56 3.05 -2.82 -1.46
C ASN A 56 2.87 -1.84 -0.29
N ALA A 57 3.96 -1.36 0.31
CA ALA A 57 3.90 -0.35 1.37
C ALA A 57 3.35 0.99 0.88
N ILE A 58 3.72 1.43 -0.32
CA ILE A 58 3.17 2.64 -0.97
C ILE A 58 1.66 2.49 -1.19
N ILE A 59 1.20 1.33 -1.68
CA ILE A 59 -0.23 1.06 -1.85
C ILE A 59 -0.94 1.02 -0.48
N ALA A 60 -0.32 0.38 0.51
CA ALA A 60 -0.84 0.29 1.88
C ALA A 60 -1.01 1.67 2.53
N VAL A 61 -0.17 2.66 2.20
CA VAL A 61 -0.39 4.05 2.62
C VAL A 61 -1.72 4.58 2.09
N GLY A 62 -2.00 4.40 0.79
CA GLY A 62 -3.28 4.77 0.19
C GLY A 62 -4.45 4.04 0.84
N MET A 63 -4.32 2.72 1.01
CA MET A 63 -5.33 1.90 1.67
C MET A 63 -5.57 2.30 3.12
N THR A 64 -4.55 2.80 3.83
CA THR A 64 -4.72 3.34 5.19
C THR A 64 -5.68 4.51 5.18
N LEU A 65 -5.54 5.44 4.23
CA LEU A 65 -6.44 6.59 4.12
C LEU A 65 -7.88 6.14 3.84
N VAL A 66 -8.05 5.16 2.93
CA VAL A 66 -9.36 4.58 2.59
C VAL A 66 -10.00 3.92 3.80
N ILE A 67 -9.27 3.03 4.48
CA ILE A 67 -9.75 2.30 5.67
C ILE A 67 -10.05 3.25 6.82
N LEU A 68 -9.26 4.31 7.00
CA LEU A 68 -9.54 5.34 8.00
C LEU A 68 -10.90 6.01 7.79
N THR A 69 -11.42 6.06 6.55
CA THR A 69 -12.79 6.54 6.25
C THR A 69 -13.88 5.46 6.30
N ALA A 70 -13.58 4.29 6.87
CA ALA A 70 -14.42 3.08 6.87
C ALA A 70 -14.72 2.54 5.44
N GLY A 71 -13.83 2.81 4.49
CA GLY A 71 -13.88 2.28 3.13
C GLY A 71 -12.93 1.10 2.93
N ILE A 72 -13.11 0.39 1.82
CA ILE A 72 -12.14 -0.58 1.29
C ILE A 72 -12.03 -0.30 -0.20
N ASP A 73 -10.81 -0.30 -0.74
CA ASP A 73 -10.54 -0.16 -2.17
C ASP A 73 -9.86 -1.43 -2.72
N LEU A 74 -10.64 -2.29 -3.36
CA LEU A 74 -10.11 -3.48 -4.02
C LEU A 74 -9.50 -3.17 -5.39
N SER A 75 -9.70 -1.97 -5.93
CA SER A 75 -9.30 -1.66 -7.30
C SER A 75 -7.83 -1.31 -7.45
N VAL A 76 -7.10 -1.09 -6.36
CA VAL A 76 -5.69 -0.62 -6.36
C VAL A 76 -4.76 -1.48 -7.22
N GLY A 77 -4.92 -2.79 -7.22
CA GLY A 77 -4.15 -3.71 -8.07
C GLY A 77 -4.46 -3.55 -9.56
N SER A 78 -5.72 -3.30 -9.91
CA SER A 78 -6.13 -3.05 -11.31
C SER A 78 -5.78 -1.64 -11.78
N VAL A 79 -5.84 -0.63 -10.90
CA VAL A 79 -5.33 0.72 -11.18
C VAL A 79 -3.83 0.66 -11.46
N LEU A 80 -3.07 -0.07 -10.65
CA LEU A 80 -1.64 -0.30 -10.86
C LEU A 80 -1.38 -0.92 -12.23
N ALA A 81 -2.11 -1.97 -12.61
CA ALA A 81 -1.91 -2.64 -13.90
C ALA A 81 -2.14 -1.71 -15.09
N LEU A 82 -3.24 -0.94 -15.07
CA LEU A 82 -3.57 -0.01 -16.14
C LEU A 82 -2.59 1.16 -16.22
N CYS A 83 -2.25 1.77 -15.08
CA CYS A 83 -1.24 2.83 -15.01
C CYS A 83 0.14 2.33 -15.44
N GLY A 84 0.48 1.08 -15.13
CA GLY A 84 1.69 0.42 -15.59
C GLY A 84 1.71 0.27 -17.11
N ALA A 85 0.59 -0.14 -17.70
CA ALA A 85 0.43 -0.24 -19.16
C ALA A 85 0.57 1.14 -19.83
N PHE A 86 -0.06 2.18 -19.28
CA PHE A 86 0.12 3.55 -19.77
C PHE A 86 1.59 4.00 -19.68
N ALA A 87 2.27 3.75 -18.56
CA ALA A 87 3.68 4.07 -18.40
C ALA A 87 4.55 3.36 -19.45
N ALA A 88 4.39 2.04 -19.61
CA ALA A 88 5.16 1.27 -20.57
C ALA A 88 4.91 1.73 -22.01
N SER A 89 3.66 1.98 -22.39
CA SER A 89 3.31 2.51 -23.72
C SER A 89 3.99 3.86 -23.98
N MET A 90 3.87 4.81 -23.05
CA MET A 90 4.46 6.15 -23.21
C MET A 90 6.00 6.09 -23.31
N VAL A 91 6.65 5.25 -22.50
CA VAL A 91 8.11 5.06 -22.56
C VAL A 91 8.53 4.38 -23.86
N SER A 92 7.76 3.38 -24.33
CA SER A 92 8.02 2.70 -25.60
C SER A 92 7.86 3.60 -26.82
N MET A 93 7.03 4.64 -26.70
CA MET A 93 6.89 5.74 -27.68
C MET A 93 7.95 6.83 -27.51
N GLU A 94 8.96 6.62 -26.65
CA GLU A 94 10.05 7.55 -26.34
C GLU A 94 9.57 8.92 -25.80
N LEU A 95 8.37 8.97 -25.21
CA LEU A 95 7.90 10.19 -24.55
C LEU A 95 8.77 10.49 -23.32
N SER A 96 9.17 11.75 -23.20
CA SER A 96 9.99 12.23 -22.10
C SER A 96 9.41 11.84 -20.74
N ILE A 97 10.27 11.38 -19.83
CA ILE A 97 9.90 10.99 -18.45
C ILE A 97 9.23 12.14 -17.68
N PHE A 98 9.61 13.39 -17.98
CA PHE A 98 9.00 14.58 -17.39
C PHE A 98 7.51 14.73 -17.75
N ILE A 99 7.06 14.09 -18.84
CA ILE A 99 5.64 14.02 -19.24
C ILE A 99 5.01 12.72 -18.74
N THR A 100 5.73 11.59 -18.89
CA THR A 100 5.23 10.27 -18.54
C THR A 100 4.88 10.14 -17.06
N LEU A 101 5.76 10.56 -16.14
CA LEU A 101 5.50 10.39 -14.71
C LEU A 101 4.28 11.20 -14.23
N PRO A 102 4.15 12.52 -14.50
CA PRO A 102 2.97 13.26 -14.11
C PRO A 102 1.70 12.72 -14.76
N ALA A 103 1.74 12.34 -16.04
CA ALA A 103 0.57 11.80 -16.74
C ALA A 103 0.07 10.49 -16.10
N VAL A 104 0.97 9.58 -15.76
CA VAL A 104 0.64 8.30 -15.12
C VAL A 104 0.10 8.51 -13.69
N LEU A 105 0.71 9.41 -12.91
CA LEU A 105 0.22 9.76 -11.57
C LEU A 105 -1.16 10.41 -11.62
N LEU A 106 -1.40 11.31 -12.59
CA LEU A 106 -2.71 11.95 -12.80
C LEU A 106 -3.76 10.94 -13.27
N ALA A 107 -3.38 9.98 -14.13
CA ALA A 107 -4.28 8.89 -14.51
C ALA A 107 -4.69 8.06 -13.29
N GLY A 108 -3.74 7.68 -12.43
CA GLY A 108 -4.03 7.00 -11.16
C GLY A 108 -4.94 7.81 -10.25
N PHE A 109 -4.66 9.11 -10.11
CA PHE A 109 -5.49 10.03 -9.34
C PHE A 109 -6.93 10.09 -9.87
N ALA A 110 -7.10 10.18 -11.19
CA ALA A 110 -8.40 10.23 -11.84
C ALA A 110 -9.16 8.89 -11.68
N LEU A 111 -8.50 7.75 -11.91
CA LEU A 111 -9.09 6.43 -11.77
C LEU A 111 -9.55 6.16 -10.33
N GLY A 112 -8.70 6.46 -9.34
CA GLY A 112 -9.09 6.40 -7.93
C GLY A 112 -10.22 7.38 -7.61
N GLY A 113 -10.17 8.59 -8.18
CA GLY A 113 -11.22 9.59 -8.06
C GLY A 113 -12.58 9.09 -8.56
N VAL A 114 -12.62 8.30 -9.64
CA VAL A 114 -13.85 7.66 -10.14
C VAL A 114 -14.43 6.72 -9.09
N SER A 115 -13.62 5.84 -8.49
CA SER A 115 -14.06 5.00 -7.37
C SER A 115 -14.58 5.85 -6.21
N GLY A 116 -13.86 6.92 -5.86
CA GLY A 116 -14.26 7.88 -4.84
C GLY A 116 -15.61 8.54 -5.13
N VAL A 117 -15.88 8.91 -6.38
CA VAL A 117 -17.17 9.49 -6.80
C VAL A 117 -18.29 8.48 -6.67
N ILE A 118 -18.09 7.24 -7.12
CA ILE A 118 -19.08 6.17 -7.03
C ILE A 118 -19.41 5.89 -5.55
N VAL A 119 -18.40 5.79 -4.70
CA VAL A 119 -18.58 5.55 -3.26
C VAL A 119 -19.27 6.75 -2.58
N ALA A 120 -18.80 7.96 -2.84
CA ALA A 120 -19.26 9.16 -2.15
C ALA A 120 -20.65 9.62 -2.59
N LYS A 121 -20.95 9.57 -3.89
CA LYS A 121 -22.19 10.09 -4.48
C LYS A 121 -23.18 9.00 -4.85
N GLY A 122 -22.69 7.84 -5.28
CA GLY A 122 -23.53 6.70 -5.67
C GLY A 122 -24.22 6.02 -4.48
N ARG A 123 -23.83 6.33 -3.24
CA ARG A 123 -24.37 5.72 -1.99
C ARG A 123 -24.29 4.18 -1.99
N VAL A 124 -23.31 3.64 -2.72
CA VAL A 124 -23.00 2.22 -2.74
C VAL A 124 -21.94 1.93 -1.69
N GLN A 125 -21.99 0.74 -1.09
CA GLN A 125 -20.94 0.29 -0.18
C GLN A 125 -19.57 0.28 -0.89
N ALA A 126 -18.55 0.78 -0.21
CA ALA A 126 -17.19 0.94 -0.75
C ALA A 126 -16.62 -0.34 -1.38
N PHE A 127 -16.82 -1.46 -0.70
CA PHE A 127 -16.38 -2.78 -1.16
C PHE A 127 -16.99 -3.14 -2.53
N ILE A 128 -18.29 -2.95 -2.74
CA ILE A 128 -18.97 -3.29 -4.00
C ILE A 128 -18.50 -2.37 -5.13
N ALA A 129 -18.48 -1.05 -4.88
CA ALA A 129 -18.06 -0.07 -5.87
C ALA A 129 -16.63 -0.33 -6.37
N THR A 130 -15.73 -0.70 -5.46
CA THR A 130 -14.31 -0.92 -5.80
C THR A 130 -14.08 -2.31 -6.36
N LEU A 131 -14.87 -3.32 -5.98
CA LEU A 131 -14.88 -4.64 -6.64
C LEU A 131 -15.30 -4.52 -8.11
N VAL A 132 -16.37 -3.79 -8.40
CA VAL A 132 -16.81 -3.55 -9.78
C VAL A 132 -15.75 -2.78 -10.56
N THR A 133 -15.17 -1.74 -9.95
CA THR A 133 -14.09 -0.97 -10.57
C THR A 133 -12.85 -1.83 -10.83
N MET A 134 -12.47 -2.70 -9.88
CA MET A 134 -11.36 -3.64 -10.01
C MET A 134 -11.54 -4.53 -11.24
N THR A 135 -12.71 -5.15 -11.38
CA THR A 135 -13.03 -6.04 -12.51
C THR A 135 -13.05 -5.27 -13.83
N LEU A 136 -13.68 -4.10 -13.85
CA LEU A 136 -13.75 -3.25 -15.04
C LEU A 136 -12.36 -2.80 -15.49
N LEU A 137 -11.54 -2.25 -14.60
CA LEU A 137 -10.19 -1.78 -14.93
C LEU A 137 -9.27 -2.94 -15.31
N ARG A 138 -9.45 -4.13 -14.71
CA ARG A 138 -8.72 -5.33 -15.13
C ARG A 138 -9.08 -5.71 -16.57
N GLY A 139 -10.38 -5.71 -16.92
CA GLY A 139 -10.84 -5.93 -18.28
C GLY A 139 -10.31 -4.89 -19.27
N VAL A 140 -10.39 -3.60 -18.92
CA VAL A 140 -9.82 -2.51 -19.72
C VAL A 140 -8.32 -2.70 -19.93
N THR A 141 -7.57 -3.12 -18.90
CA THR A 141 -6.14 -3.41 -19.01
C THR A 141 -5.90 -4.55 -20.00
N MET A 142 -6.68 -5.64 -19.93
CA MET A 142 -6.54 -6.77 -20.85
C MET A 142 -6.83 -6.36 -22.29
N VAL A 143 -7.86 -5.54 -22.53
CA VAL A 143 -8.18 -5.01 -23.87
C VAL A 143 -7.09 -4.06 -24.35
N TYR A 144 -6.61 -3.16 -23.51
CA TYR A 144 -5.57 -2.19 -23.86
C TYR A 144 -4.23 -2.85 -24.20
N THR A 145 -3.94 -3.99 -23.60
CA THR A 145 -2.67 -4.72 -23.75
C THR A 145 -2.76 -5.92 -24.70
N ASP A 146 -3.94 -6.18 -25.29
CA ASP A 146 -4.25 -7.43 -25.99
C ASP A 146 -3.88 -8.70 -25.19
N GLY A 147 -3.95 -8.60 -23.85
CA GLY A 147 -3.55 -9.66 -22.93
C GLY A 147 -2.05 -9.99 -22.92
N ARG A 148 -1.19 -9.14 -23.51
CA ARG A 148 0.26 -9.36 -23.63
C ARG A 148 1.06 -8.30 -22.88
N PRO A 149 2.28 -8.61 -22.41
CA PRO A 149 3.14 -7.60 -21.81
C PRO A 149 3.53 -6.49 -22.80
N ILE A 150 3.49 -5.24 -22.35
CA ILE A 150 4.02 -4.09 -23.10
C ILE A 150 5.46 -3.86 -22.62
N SER A 151 6.44 -3.90 -23.52
CA SER A 151 7.84 -3.60 -23.19
C SER A 151 8.07 -2.09 -23.12
N THR A 152 8.92 -1.62 -22.21
CA THR A 152 9.36 -0.22 -22.17
C THR A 152 10.33 0.12 -23.32
N GLY A 153 10.88 -0.89 -24.01
CA GLY A 153 11.89 -0.73 -25.05
C GLY A 153 13.32 -0.73 -24.51
N PHE A 154 14.28 -0.47 -25.42
CA PHE A 154 15.72 -0.45 -25.16
C PHE A 154 16.33 0.90 -25.62
N THR A 155 15.79 1.99 -25.08
CA THR A 155 16.16 3.38 -25.43
C THR A 155 16.66 4.13 -24.20
N ASP A 156 17.31 5.28 -24.39
CA ASP A 156 17.76 6.13 -23.27
C ASP A 156 16.61 6.52 -22.34
N THR A 157 15.42 6.75 -22.91
CA THR A 157 14.19 7.01 -22.14
C THR A 157 13.79 5.81 -21.29
N ALA A 158 13.94 4.58 -21.82
CA ALA A 158 13.68 3.36 -21.06
C ALA A 158 14.69 3.17 -19.92
N ASP A 159 15.97 3.47 -20.14
CA ASP A 159 17.01 3.38 -19.12
C ASP A 159 16.80 4.38 -17.98
N LEU A 160 16.47 5.63 -18.33
CA LEU A 160 16.10 6.64 -17.33
C LEU A 160 14.83 6.25 -16.56
N PHE A 161 13.87 5.57 -17.21
CA PHE A 161 12.67 5.07 -16.53
C PHE A 161 13.00 3.87 -15.62
N ALA A 162 13.88 2.96 -16.05
CA ALA A 162 14.33 1.81 -15.28
C ALA A 162 14.96 2.20 -13.93
N TRP A 163 15.61 3.37 -13.87
CA TRP A 163 16.22 3.92 -12.65
C TRP A 163 15.24 4.00 -11.46
N PHE A 164 13.95 4.25 -11.70
CA PHE A 164 12.94 4.31 -10.63
C PHE A 164 12.71 2.95 -9.94
N GLY A 165 12.97 1.84 -10.63
CA GLY A 165 12.76 0.48 -10.13
C GLY A 165 14.04 -0.24 -9.72
N THR A 166 15.17 0.09 -10.35
CA THR A 166 16.45 -0.62 -10.18
C THR A 166 17.58 0.26 -9.65
N GLY A 167 17.43 1.59 -9.71
CA GLY A 167 18.46 2.55 -9.32
C GLY A 167 18.75 2.57 -7.83
N TYR A 168 19.88 3.18 -7.49
CA TYR A 168 20.33 3.38 -6.11
C TYR A 168 20.72 4.83 -5.85
N VAL A 169 20.45 5.29 -4.63
CA VAL A 169 20.90 6.58 -4.11
C VAL A 169 21.48 6.33 -2.72
N PHE A 170 22.74 6.73 -2.51
CA PHE A 170 23.50 6.45 -1.28
C PHE A 170 23.51 4.96 -0.87
N GLY A 171 23.57 4.04 -1.84
CA GLY A 171 23.54 2.59 -1.59
C GLY A 171 22.16 2.02 -1.25
N ILE A 172 21.11 2.84 -1.21
CA ILE A 172 19.73 2.42 -0.92
C ILE A 172 18.91 2.46 -2.24
N PRO A 173 18.11 1.42 -2.54
CA PRO A 173 17.29 1.39 -3.75
C PRO A 173 16.31 2.57 -3.82
N VAL A 174 16.15 3.16 -5.00
CA VAL A 174 15.20 4.27 -5.26
C VAL A 174 13.76 3.96 -4.78
N PRO A 175 13.21 2.73 -4.96
CA PRO A 175 11.89 2.40 -4.42
C PRO A 175 11.73 2.65 -2.91
N VAL A 176 12.79 2.46 -2.12
CA VAL A 176 12.78 2.67 -0.66
C VAL A 176 12.68 4.16 -0.34
N TRP A 177 13.35 5.02 -1.11
CA TRP A 177 13.23 6.47 -0.99
C TRP A 177 11.82 6.94 -1.35
N LEU A 178 11.24 6.42 -2.44
CA LEU A 178 9.87 6.73 -2.83
C LEU A 178 8.88 6.29 -1.73
N MET A 179 9.07 5.10 -1.16
CA MET A 179 8.29 4.64 0.00
C MET A 179 8.43 5.62 1.17
N GLY A 180 9.66 5.98 1.57
CA GLY A 180 9.91 6.92 2.66
C GLY A 180 9.22 8.27 2.44
N LEU A 181 9.33 8.84 1.24
CA LEU A 181 8.66 10.09 0.87
C LEU A 181 7.14 9.97 0.96
N THR A 182 6.60 8.82 0.55
CA THR A 182 5.16 8.54 0.61
C THR A 182 4.65 8.48 2.06
N PHE A 183 5.40 7.79 2.94
CA PHE A 183 5.08 7.73 4.37
C PHE A 183 5.19 9.10 5.05
N LEU A 184 6.23 9.88 4.73
CA LEU A 184 6.38 11.24 5.25
C LEU A 184 5.24 12.15 4.78
N GLY A 185 4.87 12.08 3.50
CA GLY A 185 3.75 12.83 2.95
C GLY A 185 2.42 12.45 3.61
N ALA A 186 2.15 11.17 3.80
CA ALA A 186 0.94 10.69 4.46
C ALA A 186 0.91 11.02 5.96
N TRP A 187 2.05 10.91 6.65
CA TRP A 187 2.19 11.35 8.04
C TRP A 187 1.90 12.84 8.19
N TYR A 188 2.46 13.68 7.31
CA TYR A 188 2.20 15.10 7.32
C TYR A 188 0.73 15.41 7.02
N LEU A 189 0.16 14.77 5.99
CA LEU A 189 -1.25 14.91 5.64
C LEU A 189 -2.17 14.55 6.81
N LEU A 190 -1.94 13.43 7.48
CA LEU A 190 -2.80 12.96 8.57
C LEU A 190 -2.66 13.79 9.85
N ASN A 191 -1.46 14.24 10.21
CA ASN A 191 -1.21 14.90 11.50
C ASN A 191 -1.26 16.43 11.42
N HIS A 192 -0.93 17.02 10.27
CA HIS A 192 -0.72 18.46 10.16
C HIS A 192 -1.73 19.18 9.24
N THR A 193 -2.61 18.47 8.54
CA THR A 193 -3.60 19.11 7.64
C THR A 193 -5.04 19.01 8.15
N ARG A 194 -5.90 19.92 7.68
CA ARG A 194 -7.36 19.85 7.88
C ARG A 194 -7.96 18.60 7.26
N PHE A 195 -7.45 18.20 6.10
CA PHE A 195 -7.91 17.02 5.37
C PHE A 195 -7.69 15.74 6.20
N GLY A 196 -6.52 15.60 6.85
CA GLY A 196 -6.24 14.52 7.79
C GLY A 196 -7.24 14.44 8.95
N ARG A 197 -7.52 15.57 9.61
CA ARG A 197 -8.55 15.63 10.67
C ARG A 197 -9.94 15.23 10.18
N TYR A 198 -10.30 15.63 8.96
CA TYR A 198 -11.58 15.26 8.37
C TYR A 198 -11.66 13.78 8.02
N ILE A 199 -10.56 13.14 7.61
CA ILE A 199 -10.50 11.69 7.40
C ILE A 199 -10.88 10.94 8.68
N TYR A 200 -10.23 11.26 9.81
CA TYR A 200 -10.54 10.64 11.10
C TYR A 200 -11.98 10.93 11.56
N ALA A 201 -12.46 12.16 11.39
CA ALA A 201 -13.82 12.52 11.78
C ALA A 201 -14.88 11.77 10.97
N VAL A 202 -14.70 11.68 9.65
CA VAL A 202 -15.59 10.92 8.74
C VAL A 202 -15.60 9.44 9.11
N GLY A 203 -14.44 8.85 9.37
CA GLY A 203 -14.34 7.45 9.76
C GLY A 203 -14.90 7.14 11.14
N GLY A 204 -14.79 8.08 12.10
CA GLY A 204 -15.32 7.88 13.44
C GLY A 204 -16.84 7.93 13.48
N ASN A 205 -17.44 8.91 12.78
CA ASN A 205 -18.88 9.00 12.61
C ASN A 205 -19.24 9.92 11.43
N GLU A 206 -19.59 9.32 10.30
CA GLU A 206 -19.96 10.04 9.08
C GLU A 206 -21.16 10.99 9.26
N ALA A 207 -22.17 10.58 10.04
CA ALA A 207 -23.34 11.41 10.29
C ALA A 207 -23.00 12.65 11.13
N ALA A 208 -22.21 12.48 12.19
CA ALA A 208 -21.75 13.58 13.04
C ALA A 208 -20.81 14.53 12.28
N ALA A 209 -19.90 13.98 11.46
CA ALA A 209 -19.03 14.78 10.60
C ALA A 209 -19.83 15.67 9.65
N ARG A 210 -20.88 15.12 9.02
CA ARG A 210 -21.77 15.88 8.13
C ARG A 210 -22.55 16.96 8.87
N LEU A 211 -23.09 16.67 10.05
CA LEU A 211 -23.78 17.66 10.90
C LEU A 211 -22.84 18.77 11.39
N SER A 212 -21.54 18.47 11.49
CA SER A 212 -20.49 19.43 11.84
C SER A 212 -19.97 20.24 10.62
N GLY A 213 -20.66 20.17 9.47
CA GLY A 213 -20.33 20.94 8.27
C GLY A 213 -19.20 20.34 7.40
N ILE A 214 -18.70 19.14 7.71
CA ILE A 214 -17.68 18.48 6.89
C ILE A 214 -18.35 17.90 5.64
N ASN A 215 -17.83 18.27 4.46
CA ASN A 215 -18.27 17.67 3.20
C ASN A 215 -17.68 16.26 3.05
N VAL A 216 -18.38 15.27 3.60
CA VAL A 216 -17.97 13.86 3.58
C VAL A 216 -17.66 13.36 2.17
N ALA A 217 -18.47 13.76 1.19
CA ALA A 217 -18.28 13.32 -0.18
C ALA A 217 -16.94 13.78 -0.74
N ARG A 218 -16.53 15.03 -0.51
CA ARG A 218 -15.21 15.54 -0.94
C ARG A 218 -14.07 14.81 -0.23
N VAL A 219 -14.23 14.49 1.05
CA VAL A 219 -13.22 13.75 1.81
C VAL A 219 -13.01 12.37 1.22
N LYS A 220 -14.09 11.60 1.02
CA LYS A 220 -14.02 10.27 0.40
C LYS A 220 -13.44 10.35 -1.02
N MET A 221 -13.93 11.26 -1.88
CA MET A 221 -13.39 11.42 -3.24
C MET A 221 -11.87 11.70 -3.24
N GLY A 222 -11.40 12.60 -2.36
CA GLY A 222 -9.97 12.91 -2.26
C GLY A 222 -9.14 11.72 -1.76
N VAL A 223 -9.66 10.96 -0.79
CA VAL A 223 -8.97 9.78 -0.23
C VAL A 223 -8.76 8.71 -1.30
N TYR A 224 -9.82 8.37 -2.05
CA TYR A 224 -9.72 7.38 -3.13
C TYR A 224 -8.84 7.87 -4.29
N ALA A 225 -8.90 9.16 -4.63
CA ALA A 225 -8.01 9.74 -5.65
C ALA A 225 -6.53 9.65 -5.24
N ILE A 226 -6.20 9.98 -3.98
CA ILE A 226 -4.83 9.80 -3.46
C ILE A 226 -4.44 8.32 -3.47
N CYS A 227 -5.35 7.40 -3.10
CA CYS A 227 -5.07 5.96 -3.14
C CYS A 227 -4.75 5.46 -4.56
N GLY A 228 -5.50 5.94 -5.57
CA GLY A 228 -5.22 5.63 -6.98
C GLY A 228 -3.91 6.22 -7.47
N MET A 229 -3.57 7.45 -7.07
CA MET A 229 -2.27 8.07 -7.37
C MET A 229 -1.09 7.28 -6.79
N LEU A 230 -1.21 6.80 -5.54
CA LEU A 230 -0.18 5.97 -4.92
C LEU A 230 -0.09 4.59 -5.58
N SER A 231 -1.20 4.04 -6.06
CA SER A 231 -1.21 2.82 -6.88
C SER A 231 -0.48 3.02 -8.21
N ALA A 232 -0.61 4.20 -8.83
CA ALA A 232 0.16 4.57 -10.02
C ALA A 232 1.65 4.78 -9.73
N LEU A 233 2.01 5.34 -8.57
CA LEU A 233 3.42 5.41 -8.14
C LEU A 233 4.03 4.01 -7.98
N ALA A 234 3.28 3.10 -7.37
CA ALA A 234 3.67 1.70 -7.29
C ALA A 234 3.77 1.04 -8.68
N ALA A 235 2.90 1.40 -9.62
CA ALA A 235 2.97 0.95 -11.01
C ALA A 235 4.27 1.38 -11.70
N ILE A 236 4.67 2.65 -11.53
CA ILE A 236 5.95 3.16 -12.06
C ILE A 236 7.10 2.29 -11.57
N ILE A 237 7.15 1.97 -10.27
CA ILE A 237 8.22 1.13 -9.69
C ILE A 237 8.19 -0.29 -10.26
N VAL A 238 7.01 -0.92 -10.34
CA VAL A 238 6.90 -2.31 -10.83
C VAL A 238 7.26 -2.39 -12.31
N THR A 239 6.70 -1.51 -13.14
CA THR A 239 6.95 -1.48 -14.58
C THR A 239 8.40 -1.15 -14.89
N SER A 240 9.01 -0.18 -14.20
CA SER A 240 10.43 0.17 -14.38
C SER A 240 11.36 -0.95 -13.96
N ARG A 241 11.05 -1.66 -12.86
CA ARG A 241 11.86 -2.79 -12.39
C ARG A 241 11.81 -3.98 -13.35
N LEU A 242 10.68 -4.19 -14.01
CA LEU A 242 10.47 -5.32 -14.93
C LEU A 242 10.76 -4.96 -16.39
N SER A 243 11.07 -3.70 -16.68
CA SER A 243 11.16 -3.13 -18.05
C SER A 243 9.96 -3.48 -18.92
N SER A 244 8.81 -3.77 -18.31
CA SER A 244 7.60 -4.22 -18.98
C SER A 244 6.39 -4.11 -18.05
N ALA A 245 5.25 -3.73 -18.62
CA ALA A 245 3.97 -3.79 -17.96
C ALA A 245 3.28 -5.13 -18.24
N GLN A 246 3.09 -5.94 -17.20
CA GLN A 246 2.33 -7.18 -17.29
C GLN A 246 0.84 -6.91 -17.06
N PRO A 247 -0.09 -7.42 -17.90
CA PRO A 247 -1.53 -7.20 -17.73
C PRO A 247 -2.09 -7.72 -16.40
N THR A 248 -1.46 -8.76 -15.85
CA THR A 248 -1.79 -9.40 -14.57
C THR A 248 -1.05 -8.79 -13.38
N ALA A 249 -0.24 -7.74 -13.57
CA ALA A 249 0.46 -7.06 -12.50
C ALA A 249 -0.50 -6.56 -11.42
N GLY A 250 -0.04 -6.55 -10.16
CA GLY A 250 -0.84 -6.10 -9.03
C GLY A 250 -1.96 -7.04 -8.59
N THR A 251 -2.04 -8.26 -9.13
CA THR A 251 -2.98 -9.27 -8.62
C THR A 251 -2.71 -9.53 -7.14
N SER A 252 -3.75 -9.46 -6.30
CA SER A 252 -3.69 -9.65 -4.84
C SER A 252 -2.97 -8.55 -4.07
N TYR A 253 -2.52 -7.47 -4.71
CA TYR A 253 -1.86 -6.36 -4.00
C TYR A 253 -2.85 -5.63 -3.09
N GLU A 254 -4.14 -5.58 -3.46
CA GLU A 254 -5.21 -5.07 -2.61
C GLU A 254 -5.31 -5.84 -1.29
N LEU A 255 -5.20 -7.17 -1.32
CA LEU A 255 -5.27 -8.01 -0.11
C LEU A 255 -4.01 -7.86 0.74
N ASP A 256 -2.83 -7.84 0.12
CA ASP A 256 -1.56 -7.64 0.83
C ASP A 256 -1.49 -6.23 1.46
N ALA A 257 -2.06 -5.21 0.83
CA ALA A 257 -2.15 -3.86 1.37
C ALA A 257 -3.16 -3.76 2.52
N ILE A 258 -4.35 -4.35 2.40
CA ILE A 258 -5.33 -4.42 3.50
C ILE A 258 -4.71 -5.15 4.70
N ALA A 259 -4.04 -6.28 4.47
CA ALA A 259 -3.35 -7.05 5.49
C ALA A 259 -2.31 -6.21 6.24
N ALA A 260 -1.46 -5.47 5.51
CA ALA A 260 -0.47 -4.58 6.11
C ALA A 260 -1.13 -3.51 7.00
N VAL A 261 -2.23 -2.90 6.54
CA VAL A 261 -2.95 -1.85 7.29
C VAL A 261 -3.61 -2.40 8.55
N VAL A 262 -4.25 -3.56 8.45
CA VAL A 262 -4.97 -4.21 9.57
C VAL A 262 -3.99 -4.77 10.59
N LEU A 263 -2.93 -5.45 10.15
CA LEU A 263 -1.84 -5.92 11.01
C LEU A 263 -1.13 -4.75 11.69
N GLY A 264 -1.05 -3.61 11.01
CA GLY A 264 -0.59 -2.34 11.55
C GLY A 264 -1.51 -1.71 12.61
N GLY A 265 -2.70 -2.25 12.85
CA GLY A 265 -3.62 -1.83 13.90
C GLY A 265 -4.60 -0.73 13.49
N THR A 266 -4.76 -0.44 12.20
CA THR A 266 -5.83 0.44 11.73
C THR A 266 -7.16 -0.31 11.74
N SER A 267 -8.19 0.33 12.30
CA SER A 267 -9.51 -0.26 12.43
C SER A 267 -10.26 -0.29 11.10
N LEU A 268 -10.77 -1.46 10.69
CA LEU A 268 -11.66 -1.59 9.54
C LEU A 268 -12.97 -0.82 9.69
N ALA A 269 -13.39 -0.51 10.93
CA ALA A 269 -14.55 0.33 11.20
C ALA A 269 -14.28 1.84 10.94
N GLY A 270 -13.04 2.23 10.62
CA GLY A 270 -12.63 3.61 10.40
C GLY A 270 -12.34 4.39 11.68
N GLY A 271 -11.87 5.63 11.50
CA GLY A 271 -11.71 6.63 12.57
C GLY A 271 -10.57 6.38 13.57
N ARG A 272 -9.91 5.21 13.53
CA ARG A 272 -8.78 4.85 14.41
C ARG A 272 -7.70 4.11 13.64
N GLY A 273 -6.47 4.58 13.75
CA GLY A 273 -5.29 3.97 13.13
C GLY A 273 -4.14 4.96 13.08
N ALA A 274 -2.95 4.48 12.70
CA ALA A 274 -1.78 5.31 12.54
C ALA A 274 -0.94 4.80 11.36
N ILE A 275 -0.42 5.72 10.56
CA ILE A 275 0.36 5.37 9.37
C ILE A 275 1.65 4.61 9.68
N MET A 276 2.24 4.86 10.86
CA MET A 276 3.41 4.10 11.34
C MET A 276 3.09 2.63 11.60
N GLY A 277 1.85 2.33 12.02
CA GLY A 277 1.38 0.96 12.15
C GLY A 277 1.37 0.25 10.80
N THR A 278 0.87 0.91 9.76
CA THR A 278 0.88 0.38 8.39
C THR A 278 2.30 0.09 7.89
N LEU A 279 3.29 0.93 8.21
CA LEU A 279 4.70 0.66 7.84
C LEU A 279 5.18 -0.66 8.47
N ILE A 280 4.92 -0.85 9.76
CA ILE A 280 5.28 -2.08 10.48
C ILE A 280 4.57 -3.28 9.86
N GLY A 281 3.26 -3.17 9.59
CA GLY A 281 2.49 -4.23 8.94
C GLY A 281 3.01 -4.58 7.55
N ALA A 282 3.36 -3.59 6.73
CA ALA A 282 3.92 -3.80 5.41
C ALA A 282 5.28 -4.49 5.48
N LEU A 283 6.13 -4.11 6.44
CA LEU A 283 7.41 -4.78 6.70
C LEU A 283 7.20 -6.23 7.11
N ILE A 284 6.23 -6.55 7.98
CA ILE A 284 5.93 -7.95 8.35
C ILE A 284 5.59 -8.79 7.12
N ILE A 285 4.69 -8.30 6.27
CA ILE A 285 4.32 -9.01 5.03
C ILE A 285 5.53 -9.12 4.09
N GLY A 286 6.34 -8.07 4.00
CA GLY A 286 7.57 -8.04 3.20
C GLY A 286 8.61 -9.08 3.63
N PHE A 287 8.91 -9.13 4.93
CA PHE A 287 9.80 -10.12 5.53
C PHE A 287 9.25 -11.53 5.38
N LEU A 288 7.92 -11.73 5.52
CA LEU A 288 7.29 -13.04 5.32
C LEU A 288 7.45 -13.53 3.88
N ASN A 289 7.21 -12.66 2.90
CA ASN A 289 7.38 -13.00 1.48
C ASN A 289 8.84 -13.35 1.18
N ASN A 290 9.80 -12.57 1.67
CA ASN A 290 11.21 -12.84 1.44
C ASN A 290 11.67 -14.13 2.15
N ALA A 291 11.22 -14.35 3.39
CA ALA A 291 11.53 -15.56 4.13
C ALA A 291 11.08 -16.83 3.40
N LEU A 292 9.82 -16.86 2.94
CA LEU A 292 9.29 -18.00 2.22
C LEU A 292 9.99 -18.19 0.87
N ASN A 293 10.36 -17.09 0.20
CA ASN A 293 11.15 -17.14 -1.04
C ASN A 293 12.56 -17.70 -0.80
N LEU A 294 13.25 -17.27 0.25
CA LEU A 294 14.58 -17.78 0.64
C LEU A 294 14.58 -19.25 1.07
N LEU A 295 13.43 -19.76 1.50
CA LEU A 295 13.22 -21.18 1.82
C LEU A 295 12.75 -21.98 0.60
N ASP A 296 12.76 -21.37 -0.59
CA ASP A 296 12.32 -21.95 -1.86
C ASP A 296 10.88 -22.52 -1.83
N VAL A 297 10.03 -21.90 -1.00
CA VAL A 297 8.62 -22.28 -0.91
C VAL A 297 7.90 -21.77 -2.15
N SER A 298 7.19 -22.65 -2.85
CA SER A 298 6.47 -22.26 -4.07
C SER A 298 5.42 -21.17 -3.79
N SER A 299 5.22 -20.27 -4.74
CA SER A 299 4.29 -19.13 -4.63
C SER A 299 2.88 -19.54 -4.19
N TYR A 300 2.40 -20.72 -4.61
CA TYR A 300 1.10 -21.25 -4.21
C TYR A 300 1.01 -21.51 -2.69
N TYR A 301 2.04 -22.10 -2.09
CA TYR A 301 2.09 -22.29 -0.63
C TYR A 301 2.32 -20.97 0.10
N GLN A 302 3.02 -20.01 -0.50
CA GLN A 302 3.15 -18.67 0.06
C GLN A 302 1.80 -17.97 0.22
N MET A 303 0.89 -18.14 -0.75
CA MET A 303 -0.48 -17.60 -0.65
C MET A 303 -1.25 -18.20 0.54
N ILE A 304 -1.14 -19.51 0.77
CA ILE A 304 -1.78 -20.20 1.90
C ILE A 304 -1.20 -19.71 3.23
N ALA A 305 0.14 -19.62 3.32
CA ALA A 305 0.82 -19.15 4.50
C ALA A 305 0.44 -17.70 4.84
N LYS A 306 0.44 -16.82 3.83
CA LYS A 306 -0.01 -15.42 3.98
C LYS A 306 -1.44 -15.34 4.51
N ALA A 307 -2.39 -16.03 3.87
CA ALA A 307 -3.79 -16.02 4.28
C ALA A 307 -3.95 -16.50 5.74
N SER A 308 -3.21 -17.54 6.13
CA SER A 308 -3.22 -18.08 7.49
C SER A 308 -2.69 -17.08 8.52
N VAL A 309 -1.56 -16.43 8.23
CA VAL A 309 -0.96 -15.41 9.12
C VAL A 309 -1.91 -14.22 9.29
N ILE A 310 -2.52 -13.76 8.20
CA ILE A 310 -3.47 -12.64 8.23
C ILE A 310 -4.70 -13.02 9.07
N LEU A 311 -5.29 -14.20 8.83
CA LEU A 311 -6.46 -14.67 9.58
C LEU A 311 -6.15 -14.77 11.08
N LEU A 312 -5.01 -15.35 11.45
CA LEU A 312 -4.58 -15.45 12.85
C LEU A 312 -4.40 -14.07 13.47
N ALA A 313 -3.77 -13.13 12.77
CA ALA A 313 -3.57 -11.77 13.25
C ALA A 313 -4.91 -11.06 13.53
N VAL A 314 -5.89 -11.22 12.64
CA VAL A 314 -7.24 -10.65 12.80
C VAL A 314 -8.00 -11.29 13.95
N LEU A 315 -7.96 -12.62 14.08
CA LEU A 315 -8.65 -13.34 15.17
C LEU A 315 -8.11 -12.95 16.56
N VAL A 316 -6.80 -12.70 16.66
CA VAL A 316 -6.18 -12.20 17.89
C VAL A 316 -6.54 -10.73 18.15
N ASP A 317 -6.72 -9.90 17.12
CA ASP A 317 -7.24 -8.53 17.30
C ASP A 317 -8.67 -8.50 17.82
N ASN A 318 -9.54 -9.35 17.26
CA ASN A 318 -10.97 -9.31 17.55
C ASN A 318 -11.32 -9.83 18.95
N LYS A 319 -10.51 -10.73 19.53
CA LYS A 319 -10.70 -11.22 20.92
C LYS A 319 -10.32 -10.20 22.00
N ASN A 320 -9.65 -9.11 21.63
CA ASN A 320 -9.16 -8.08 22.56
C ASN A 320 -9.98 -6.78 22.50
N LYS A 321 -11.11 -6.77 21.77
CA LYS A 321 -12.12 -5.70 21.78
C LYS A 321 -13.36 -6.18 22.54
#